data_AF-A0A1L3SR90-F1
#
_entry.id   AF-A0A1L3SR90-F1
#
_cell.length_a   1.000
_cell.length_b   1.000
_cell.length_c   1.000
_cell.angle_alpha   90.00
_cell.angle_beta   90.00
_cell.angle_gamma   90.00
#
_symmetry.space_group_name_H-M   'P 1'
#
loop_
_entity.id
_entity.type
_entity.pdbx_description
1 polymer ?
#
loop_
_entity_poly.entity_id
_entity_poly.type
_entity_poly.pdbx_seq_one_letter_code
_entity_poly.pdbx_strand_id
1 'polypeptide(L)'
;MRPFTLSIFAGVVALSLAACSDEKADGAAVPPTADSPTAAEPSPPATPDGGDDAAERDRAVNQLRDGAKSIAEGAGTLLKQGRDAAEQAIEDAGPAIDKAGDYARELGRIAKGAAERAAVELREAADDLNRRIEESKTETELPEGDPQARLAAAELLRVDTLSAARARPAGVGPDYVGVWAGDATQCSRIDQEPVEQMAVITPTTIRRYESLCNIEEAPLADGIVTLAASCIAEGETEDRQIRLSLTAADRLEIGSPETPVQATLVRCHLGG
;
A
#
# COMPACT_ATOMS: atom_id res chain seq x y z
N MET A 1 -35.43 34.65 47.43
CA MET A 1 -34.51 34.79 46.29
C MET A 1 -34.54 33.51 45.47
N ARG A 2 -35.23 33.57 44.33
CA ARG A 2 -35.22 32.69 43.14
C ARG A 2 -35.56 33.64 41.98
N PRO A 3 -34.89 33.52 40.83
CA PRO A 3 -35.42 32.70 39.74
C PRO A 3 -34.30 31.83 39.12
N PHE A 4 -34.45 30.51 38.97
CA PHE A 4 -35.12 29.83 37.83
C PHE A 4 -34.75 30.44 36.48
N THR A 5 -33.71 29.90 35.85
CA THR A 5 -33.41 30.11 34.43
C THR A 5 -33.54 28.77 33.71
N LEU A 6 -34.40 28.79 32.69
CA LEU A 6 -34.84 27.66 31.87
C LEU A 6 -34.24 27.88 30.47
N SER A 7 -33.44 26.93 29.97
CA SER A 7 -33.02 26.79 28.56
C SER A 7 -32.66 25.32 28.38
N ILE A 8 -33.53 24.45 27.85
CA ILE A 8 -33.93 24.25 26.45
C ILE A 8 -32.72 24.20 25.51
N PHE A 9 -32.16 23.00 25.32
CA PHE A 9 -31.59 22.52 24.05
C PHE A 9 -31.61 20.98 24.07
N ALA A 10 -32.72 20.40 23.63
CA ALA A 10 -32.82 18.99 23.27
C ALA A 10 -33.13 18.93 21.77
N GLY A 11 -32.08 18.98 20.95
CA GLY A 11 -32.15 18.79 19.50
C GLY A 11 -31.34 17.56 19.14
N VAL A 12 -31.93 16.38 19.31
CA VAL A 12 -31.39 15.13 18.77
C VAL A 12 -31.99 14.95 17.39
N VAL A 13 -31.21 15.25 16.35
CA VAL A 13 -31.48 14.80 14.99
C VAL A 13 -31.02 13.34 14.90
N ALA A 14 -31.97 12.42 15.05
CA ALA A 14 -31.76 11.01 14.71
C ALA A 14 -32.05 10.82 13.21
N LEU A 15 -31.01 10.64 12.41
CA LEU A 15 -31.09 10.06 11.08
C LEU A 15 -30.49 8.65 11.16
N SER A 16 -31.38 7.67 11.26
CA SER A 16 -31.13 6.24 11.17
C SER A 16 -31.47 5.74 9.77
N LEU A 17 -30.52 5.12 9.08
CA LEU A 17 -30.65 4.05 8.06
C LEU A 17 -29.24 3.39 8.01
N ALA A 18 -28.98 2.25 8.66
CA ALA A 18 -29.14 0.87 8.14
C ALA A 18 -28.47 0.68 6.76
N ALA A 19 -27.55 -0.24 6.47
CA ALA A 19 -27.18 -1.57 6.98
C ALA A 19 -25.76 -1.92 6.39
N CYS A 20 -24.98 -2.93 6.76
CA CYS A 20 -25.24 -4.28 7.25
C CYS A 20 -24.05 -4.78 8.09
N SER A 21 -24.30 -5.11 9.35
CA SER A 21 -23.62 -6.19 10.07
C SER A 21 -24.65 -6.66 11.10
N ASP A 22 -25.13 -7.89 11.00
CA ASP A 22 -24.73 -8.87 12.01
C ASP A 22 -25.24 -10.27 11.69
N GLU A 23 -24.41 -11.18 12.15
CA GLU A 23 -24.51 -12.62 12.20
C GLU A 23 -25.73 -13.10 13.00
N LYS A 24 -26.27 -14.27 12.63
CA LYS A 24 -26.94 -15.14 13.60
C LYS A 24 -26.57 -16.59 13.33
N ALA A 25 -25.84 -17.13 14.29
CA ALA A 25 -25.46 -18.52 14.41
C ALA A 25 -26.70 -19.43 14.51
N ASP A 26 -26.61 -20.62 13.91
CA ASP A 26 -26.92 -21.91 14.56
C ASP A 26 -26.54 -23.07 13.62
N GLY A 27 -25.84 -24.07 14.16
CA GLY A 27 -25.72 -25.40 13.55
C GLY A 27 -24.31 -25.83 13.14
N ALA A 28 -23.54 -26.37 14.09
CA ALA A 28 -22.34 -27.14 13.78
C ALA A 28 -22.73 -28.45 13.07
N ALA A 29 -22.43 -28.54 11.78
CA ALA A 29 -22.44 -29.77 10.99
C ALA A 29 -21.01 -30.07 10.50
N VAL A 30 -20.58 -31.31 10.73
CA VAL A 30 -19.28 -31.89 10.36
C VAL A 30 -19.09 -31.89 8.84
N PRO A 31 -17.94 -31.47 8.27
CA PRO A 31 -17.64 -31.70 6.87
C PRO A 31 -16.95 -33.08 6.65
N PRO A 32 -17.26 -33.80 5.55
CA PRO A 32 -16.59 -35.04 5.20
C PRO A 32 -15.22 -34.79 4.56
N THR A 33 -14.28 -35.69 4.85
CA THR A 33 -12.98 -35.87 4.20
C THR A 33 -13.11 -36.22 2.71
N ALA A 34 -12.29 -35.61 1.86
CA ALA A 34 -12.10 -36.00 0.46
C ALA A 34 -10.61 -36.23 0.16
N ASP A 35 -10.33 -37.41 -0.40
CA ASP A 35 -9.04 -38.01 -0.71
C ASP A 35 -8.18 -37.26 -1.75
N SER A 36 -6.86 -37.39 -1.63
CA SER A 36 -5.85 -36.98 -2.61
C SER A 36 -5.54 -38.11 -3.60
N PRO A 37 -5.37 -37.86 -4.92
CA PRO A 37 -4.97 -38.90 -5.86
C PRO A 37 -3.44 -39.02 -6.02
N THR A 38 -2.98 -40.26 -5.94
CA THR A 38 -1.60 -40.76 -6.10
C THR A 38 -1.08 -40.68 -7.54
N ALA A 39 0.22 -40.38 -7.68
CA ALA A 39 0.98 -40.34 -8.94
C ALA A 39 1.25 -41.74 -9.54
N ALA A 40 1.30 -41.83 -10.87
CA ALA A 40 1.67 -43.03 -11.62
C ALA A 40 2.93 -42.78 -12.50
N GLU A 41 3.89 -43.71 -12.46
CA GLU A 41 5.09 -43.76 -13.30
C GLU A 41 4.86 -44.48 -14.66
N PRO A 42 5.68 -44.23 -15.70
CA PRO A 42 5.49 -44.78 -17.06
C PRO A 42 6.36 -46.02 -17.37
N SER A 43 6.01 -46.75 -18.43
CA SER A 43 6.85 -47.80 -19.06
C SER A 43 6.73 -47.78 -20.61
N PRO A 44 7.73 -48.30 -21.37
CA PRO A 44 8.11 -47.85 -22.73
C PRO A 44 7.58 -48.71 -23.90
N PRO A 45 7.77 -48.30 -25.19
CA PRO A 45 7.10 -48.89 -26.34
C PRO A 45 7.93 -49.94 -27.11
N ALA A 46 7.24 -50.80 -27.87
CA ALA A 46 7.81 -51.71 -28.85
C ALA A 46 7.24 -51.43 -30.27
N THR A 47 8.08 -51.52 -31.29
CA THR A 47 7.78 -51.51 -32.74
C THR A 47 7.97 -52.91 -33.33
N PRO A 48 7.20 -53.29 -34.37
CA PRO A 48 7.80 -53.68 -35.67
C PRO A 48 6.92 -53.29 -36.91
N ASP A 49 7.46 -52.88 -38.07
CA ASP A 49 7.96 -53.68 -39.24
C ASP A 49 6.84 -54.55 -39.88
N GLY A 50 6.48 -54.57 -41.16
CA GLY A 50 6.97 -53.98 -42.42
C GLY A 50 6.55 -54.90 -43.59
N GLY A 51 5.88 -54.37 -44.65
CA GLY A 51 5.93 -54.90 -46.02
C GLY A 51 4.68 -55.57 -46.65
N ASP A 52 3.96 -54.81 -47.49
CA ASP A 52 3.73 -55.13 -48.94
C ASP A 52 3.19 -53.88 -49.70
N ASP A 53 4.01 -52.82 -49.74
CA ASP A 53 3.53 -51.42 -49.81
C ASP A 53 3.48 -50.77 -51.21
N ALA A 54 3.99 -51.38 -52.28
CA ALA A 54 4.27 -50.62 -53.51
C ALA A 54 3.02 -50.25 -54.35
N ALA A 55 2.13 -51.22 -54.61
CA ALA A 55 0.96 -51.00 -55.46
C ALA A 55 -0.17 -50.23 -54.74
N GLU A 56 -0.26 -50.37 -53.42
CA GLU A 56 -1.19 -49.62 -52.58
C GLU A 56 -0.74 -48.16 -52.40
N ARG A 57 0.57 -47.94 -52.27
CA ARG A 57 1.17 -46.60 -52.19
C ARG A 57 0.99 -45.80 -53.48
N ASP A 58 1.09 -46.40 -54.66
CA ASP A 58 0.85 -45.67 -55.92
C ASP A 58 -0.61 -45.21 -56.09
N ARG A 59 -1.58 -46.03 -55.66
CA ARG A 59 -3.00 -45.61 -55.65
C ARG A 59 -3.26 -44.52 -54.61
N ALA A 60 -2.69 -44.66 -53.41
CA ALA A 60 -2.80 -43.67 -52.36
C ALA A 60 -2.18 -42.32 -52.77
N VAL A 61 -1.01 -42.33 -53.42
CA VAL A 61 -0.35 -41.11 -53.92
C VAL A 61 -1.18 -40.40 -54.99
N ASN A 62 -1.79 -41.14 -55.91
CA ASN A 62 -2.63 -40.53 -56.95
C ASN A 62 -3.94 -39.95 -56.38
N GLN A 63 -4.61 -40.67 -55.45
CA GLN A 63 -5.79 -40.12 -54.77
C GLN A 63 -5.46 -38.88 -53.91
N LEU A 64 -4.31 -38.86 -53.24
CA LEU A 64 -3.84 -37.70 -52.50
C LEU A 64 -3.56 -36.51 -53.41
N ARG A 65 -2.99 -36.74 -54.60
CA ARG A 65 -2.71 -35.67 -55.57
C ARG A 65 -3.99 -35.05 -56.12
N ASP A 66 -5.00 -35.86 -56.44
CA ASP A 66 -6.28 -35.37 -56.93
C ASP A 66 -7.09 -34.67 -55.83
N GLY A 67 -7.05 -35.21 -54.60
CA GLY A 67 -7.62 -34.57 -53.41
C GLY A 67 -6.96 -33.22 -53.12
N ALA A 68 -5.63 -33.13 -53.18
CA ALA A 68 -4.88 -31.90 -52.98
C ALA A 68 -5.21 -30.84 -54.04
N LYS A 69 -5.42 -31.24 -55.30
CA LYS A 69 -5.83 -30.31 -56.36
C LYS A 69 -7.23 -29.75 -56.13
N SER A 70 -8.19 -30.60 -55.76
CA SER A 70 -9.56 -30.18 -55.43
C SER A 70 -9.60 -29.22 -54.22
N ILE A 71 -8.79 -29.49 -53.19
CA ILE A 71 -8.66 -28.62 -52.03
C ILE A 71 -8.02 -27.28 -52.40
N ALA A 72 -6.98 -27.28 -53.26
CA ALA A 72 -6.32 -26.05 -53.71
C ALA A 72 -7.26 -25.17 -54.55
N GLU A 73 -8.08 -25.77 -55.43
CA GLU A 73 -9.08 -25.07 -56.24
C GLU A 73 -10.23 -24.53 -55.38
N GLY A 74 -10.69 -25.31 -54.38
CA GLY A 74 -11.67 -24.88 -53.39
C GLY A 74 -11.17 -23.73 -52.51
N ALA A 75 -9.94 -23.81 -52.03
CA ALA A 75 -9.29 -22.77 -51.23
C ALA A 75 -9.08 -21.47 -52.04
N GLY A 76 -8.69 -21.58 -53.32
CA GLY A 76 -8.56 -20.43 -54.20
C GLY A 76 -9.88 -19.70 -54.46
N THR A 77 -10.99 -20.44 -54.52
CA THR A 77 -12.33 -19.87 -54.70
C THR A 77 -12.84 -19.20 -53.43
N LEU A 78 -12.63 -19.83 -52.27
CA LEU A 78 -12.99 -19.26 -50.97
C LEU A 78 -12.16 -18.00 -50.64
N LEU A 79 -10.88 -17.98 -50.98
CA LEU A 79 -10.02 -16.80 -50.78
C LEU A 79 -10.46 -15.61 -51.65
N LYS A 80 -10.90 -15.86 -52.90
CA LYS A 80 -11.45 -14.81 -53.77
C LYS A 80 -12.77 -14.27 -53.22
N GLN A 81 -13.69 -15.15 -52.86
CA GLN A 81 -14.98 -14.74 -52.27
C GLN A 81 -14.80 -14.00 -50.94
N GLY A 82 -13.87 -14.44 -50.09
CA GLY A 82 -13.55 -13.75 -48.84
C GLY A 82 -12.93 -12.38 -49.06
N ARG A 83 -12.08 -12.22 -50.09
CA ARG A 83 -11.50 -10.93 -50.45
C ARG A 83 -12.55 -9.97 -51.00
N ASP A 84 -13.41 -10.44 -51.90
CA ASP A 84 -14.46 -9.60 -52.49
C ASP A 84 -15.48 -9.16 -51.42
N ALA A 85 -15.85 -10.05 -50.50
CA ALA A 85 -16.72 -9.71 -49.37
C ALA A 85 -16.06 -8.75 -48.38
N ALA A 86 -14.74 -8.87 -48.14
CA ALA A 86 -14.00 -7.94 -47.30
C ALA A 86 -13.85 -6.56 -47.94
N GLU A 87 -13.61 -6.49 -49.25
CA GLU A 87 -13.49 -5.25 -50.00
C GLU A 87 -14.84 -4.50 -50.02
N GLN A 88 -15.94 -5.23 -50.22
CA GLN A 88 -17.29 -4.68 -50.16
C GLN A 88 -17.68 -4.24 -48.74
N ALA A 89 -17.32 -5.01 -47.70
CA ALA A 89 -17.53 -4.61 -46.32
C ALA A 89 -16.71 -3.37 -45.92
N ILE A 90 -15.51 -3.19 -46.47
CA ILE A 90 -14.68 -2.00 -46.26
C ILE A 90 -15.27 -0.79 -46.99
N GLU A 91 -15.79 -0.97 -48.21
CA GLU A 91 -16.47 0.09 -48.96
C GLU A 91 -17.74 0.57 -48.26
N ASP A 92 -18.55 -0.36 -47.75
CA ASP A 92 -19.76 -0.06 -46.97
C ASP A 92 -19.44 0.57 -45.60
N ALA A 93 -18.31 0.18 -44.99
CA ALA A 93 -17.86 0.71 -43.69
C ALA A 93 -17.07 2.02 -43.80
N GLY A 94 -16.56 2.39 -44.97
CA GLY A 94 -15.75 3.60 -45.20
C GLY A 94 -16.35 4.87 -44.58
N PRO A 95 -17.63 5.20 -44.83
CA PRO A 95 -18.28 6.38 -44.25
C PRO A 95 -18.42 6.33 -42.72
N ALA A 96 -18.47 5.13 -42.12
CA ALA A 96 -18.51 4.96 -40.67
C ALA A 96 -17.11 5.05 -40.04
N ILE A 97 -16.09 4.53 -40.73
CA ILE A 97 -14.68 4.63 -40.34
C ILE A 97 -14.21 6.09 -40.38
N ASP A 98 -14.59 6.85 -41.40
CA ASP A 98 -14.25 8.27 -41.51
C ASP A 98 -14.87 9.09 -40.36
N LYS A 99 -16.15 8.83 -40.04
CA LYS A 99 -16.81 9.45 -38.87
C LYS A 99 -16.11 9.07 -37.56
N ALA A 100 -15.73 7.80 -37.39
CA ALA A 100 -14.98 7.35 -36.21
C ALA A 100 -13.60 8.02 -36.10
N GLY A 101 -12.93 8.25 -37.24
CA GLY A 101 -11.66 8.98 -37.30
C GLY A 101 -11.78 10.44 -36.86
N ASP A 102 -12.87 11.12 -37.22
CA ASP A 102 -13.12 12.50 -36.80
C ASP A 102 -13.43 12.60 -35.29
N TYR A 103 -14.20 11.66 -34.73
CA TYR A 103 -14.40 11.57 -33.28
C TYR A 103 -13.08 11.29 -32.54
N ALA A 104 -12.23 10.41 -33.08
CA ALA A 104 -10.91 10.12 -32.48
C ALA A 104 -9.98 11.33 -32.51
N ARG A 105 -10.00 12.15 -33.57
CA ARG A 105 -9.24 13.41 -33.66
C ARG A 105 -9.76 14.46 -32.69
N GLU A 106 -11.07 14.55 -32.48
CA GLU A 106 -11.67 15.47 -31.51
C GLU A 106 -11.35 15.06 -30.07
N LEU A 107 -11.50 13.77 -29.73
CA LEU A 107 -11.08 13.22 -28.45
C LEU A 107 -9.59 13.40 -28.19
N GLY A 108 -8.74 13.19 -29.20
CA GLY A 108 -7.30 13.44 -29.11
C GLY A 108 -6.95 14.90 -28.80
N ARG A 109 -7.68 15.87 -29.37
CA ARG A 109 -7.50 17.30 -29.06
C ARG A 109 -7.94 17.63 -27.63
N ILE A 110 -9.06 17.07 -27.17
CA ILE A 110 -9.55 17.26 -25.80
C ILE A 110 -8.58 16.65 -24.78
N ALA A 111 -8.12 15.41 -25.04
CA ALA A 111 -7.15 14.72 -24.18
C ALA A 111 -5.80 15.46 -24.11
N LYS A 112 -5.31 15.98 -25.25
CA LYS A 112 -4.11 16.81 -25.28
C LYS A 112 -4.26 18.08 -24.43
N GLY A 113 -5.39 18.79 -24.57
CA GLY A 113 -5.65 19.98 -23.76
C GLY A 113 -5.85 19.70 -22.27
N ALA A 114 -6.35 18.51 -21.90
CA ALA A 114 -6.41 18.07 -20.50
C ALA A 114 -5.02 17.72 -19.95
N ALA A 115 -4.21 16.99 -20.72
CA ALA A 115 -2.85 16.63 -20.33
C ALA A 115 -1.92 17.85 -20.21
N GLU A 116 -2.04 18.83 -21.11
CA GLU A 116 -1.28 20.09 -21.04
C GLU A 116 -1.63 20.89 -19.78
N ARG A 117 -2.92 20.98 -19.42
CA ARG A 117 -3.36 21.63 -18.17
C ARG A 117 -2.86 20.89 -16.93
N ALA A 118 -3.02 19.57 -16.89
CA ALA A 118 -2.51 18.75 -15.78
C ALA A 118 -0.98 18.86 -15.64
N ALA A 119 -0.24 18.95 -16.75
CA ALA A 119 1.21 19.12 -16.72
C ALA A 119 1.63 20.53 -16.22
N VAL A 120 0.83 21.56 -16.49
CA VAL A 120 1.04 22.90 -15.93
C VAL A 120 0.75 22.91 -14.43
N GLU A 121 -0.40 22.39 -14.01
CA GLU A 121 -0.78 22.29 -12.59
C GLU A 121 0.23 21.47 -11.78
N LEU A 122 0.72 20.35 -12.33
CA LEU A 122 1.75 19.55 -11.68
C LEU A 122 3.09 20.29 -11.54
N ARG A 123 3.49 21.08 -12.55
CA ARG A 123 4.69 21.91 -12.44
C ARG A 123 4.52 22.99 -11.37
N GLU A 124 3.39 23.68 -11.36
CA GLU A 124 3.11 24.70 -10.34
C GLU A 124 3.10 24.10 -8.93
N ALA A 125 2.52 22.92 -8.75
CA ALA A 125 2.56 22.19 -7.48
C ALA A 125 3.97 21.75 -7.09
N ALA A 126 4.79 21.31 -8.06
CA ALA A 126 6.18 20.95 -7.81
C ALA A 126 7.05 22.17 -7.46
N ASP A 127 6.81 23.32 -8.10
CA ASP A 127 7.50 24.57 -7.81
C ASP A 127 7.09 25.14 -6.44
N ASP A 128 5.81 25.04 -6.08
CA ASP A 128 5.33 25.41 -4.74
C ASP A 128 5.95 24.52 -3.66
N LEU A 129 6.00 23.21 -3.88
CA LEU A 129 6.64 22.27 -2.98
C LEU A 129 8.13 22.58 -2.82
N ASN A 130 8.84 22.81 -3.92
CA ASN A 130 10.27 23.16 -3.89
C ASN A 130 10.51 24.48 -3.15
N ARG A 131 9.68 25.49 -3.36
CA ARG A 131 9.73 26.75 -2.61
C ARG A 131 9.55 26.49 -1.11
N ARG A 132 8.55 25.70 -0.73
CA ARG A 132 8.31 25.36 0.68
C ARG A 132 9.45 24.55 1.29
N ILE A 133 10.09 23.67 0.53
CA ILE A 133 11.29 22.94 0.95
C ILE A 133 12.43 23.93 1.20
N GLU A 134 12.70 24.87 0.30
CA GLU A 134 13.74 25.88 0.49
C GLU A 134 13.43 26.86 1.64
N GLU A 135 12.17 27.26 1.83
CA GLU A 135 11.75 28.06 2.98
C GLU A 135 11.90 27.28 4.30
N SER A 136 11.66 25.96 4.28
CA SER A 136 11.88 25.07 5.43
C SER A 136 13.35 24.75 5.70
N LYS A 137 14.25 24.96 4.73
CA LYS A 137 15.72 24.82 4.91
C LYS A 137 16.33 25.94 5.73
N THR A 138 15.52 26.74 6.43
CA THR A 138 16.03 27.54 7.55
C THR A 138 16.63 26.56 8.54
N GLU A 139 17.95 26.47 8.50
CA GLU A 139 18.85 25.63 9.27
C GLU A 139 18.59 25.88 10.75
N THR A 140 17.54 25.23 11.27
CA THR A 140 17.37 25.08 12.70
C THR A 140 18.46 24.10 13.06
N GLU A 141 19.60 24.65 13.48
CA GLU A 141 20.70 23.91 14.08
C GLU A 141 20.09 23.18 15.28
N LEU A 142 19.62 21.96 15.03
CA LEU A 142 19.03 21.13 16.05
C LEU A 142 20.14 20.92 17.08
N PRO A 143 19.87 21.11 18.38
CA PRO A 143 20.84 20.78 19.42
C PRO A 143 21.38 19.38 19.11
N GLU A 144 22.69 19.31 18.87
CA GLU A 144 23.37 18.04 18.64
C GLU A 144 23.03 17.16 19.84
N GLY A 145 22.24 16.12 19.59
CA GLY A 145 21.97 15.10 20.60
C GLY A 145 23.29 14.46 21.02
N ASP A 146 23.24 13.61 22.04
CA ASP A 146 24.40 12.81 22.42
C ASP A 146 25.00 12.14 21.17
N PRO A 147 26.28 12.43 20.80
CA PRO A 147 26.87 11.93 19.55
C PRO A 147 26.98 10.41 19.51
N GLN A 148 26.83 9.74 20.66
CA GLN A 148 26.80 8.29 20.79
C GLN A 148 25.38 7.70 20.64
N ALA A 149 24.32 8.51 20.66
CA ALA A 149 22.93 8.06 20.54
C ALA A 149 22.53 7.77 19.08
N ARG A 150 23.35 6.97 18.40
CA ARG A 150 23.21 6.64 16.98
C ARG A 150 22.35 5.39 16.79
N LEU A 151 21.35 5.50 15.93
CA LEU A 151 20.62 4.36 15.41
C LEU A 151 21.51 3.50 14.51
N ALA A 152 21.08 2.25 14.28
CA ALA A 152 21.65 1.41 13.25
C ALA A 152 21.53 2.05 11.84
N ALA A 153 22.22 1.47 10.86
CA ALA A 153 22.14 1.91 9.48
C ALA A 153 20.70 1.89 8.96
N ALA A 154 20.32 2.85 8.14
CA ALA A 154 18.93 3.10 7.78
C ALA A 154 18.25 1.88 7.12
N GLU A 155 18.99 1.10 6.36
CA GLU A 155 18.55 -0.14 5.70
C GLU A 155 18.22 -1.28 6.68
N LEU A 156 18.68 -1.21 7.93
CA LEU A 156 18.40 -2.18 8.99
C LEU A 156 17.23 -1.76 9.89
N LEU A 157 16.74 -0.53 9.74
CA LEU A 157 15.67 0.02 10.57
C LEU A 157 14.30 -0.26 9.97
N ARG A 158 13.30 -0.43 10.84
CA ARG A 158 11.90 -0.52 10.40
C ARG A 158 11.43 0.82 9.84
N VAL A 159 10.40 0.76 9.00
CA VAL A 159 9.83 1.94 8.32
C VAL A 159 9.32 2.99 9.32
N ASP A 160 8.69 2.57 10.41
CA ASP A 160 8.20 3.47 11.46
C ASP A 160 9.35 4.13 12.23
N THR A 161 10.42 3.38 12.54
CA THR A 161 11.64 3.93 13.15
C THR A 161 12.31 4.96 12.25
N LEU A 162 12.45 4.67 10.96
CA LEU A 162 12.98 5.62 9.98
C LEU A 162 12.14 6.89 9.87
N SER A 163 10.81 6.72 9.82
CA SER A 163 9.88 7.84 9.72
C SER A 163 9.96 8.73 10.96
N ALA A 164 9.97 8.13 12.16
CA ALA A 164 10.14 8.84 13.41
C ALA A 164 11.50 9.55 13.50
N ALA A 165 12.60 8.88 13.13
CA ALA A 165 13.94 9.45 13.18
C ALA A 165 14.12 10.66 12.23
N ARG A 166 13.40 10.66 11.10
CA ARG A 166 13.45 11.75 10.11
C ARG A 166 12.45 12.87 10.38
N ALA A 167 11.47 12.65 11.25
CA ALA A 167 10.38 13.60 11.47
C ALA A 167 10.90 14.97 11.93
N ARG A 168 11.75 15.01 12.95
CA ARG A 168 12.26 16.27 13.52
C ARG A 168 13.12 17.08 12.54
N PRO A 169 14.15 16.52 11.86
CA PRO A 169 14.88 17.25 10.81
C PRO A 169 13.98 17.75 9.67
N ALA A 170 12.86 17.08 9.42
CA ALA A 170 11.88 17.48 8.41
C ALA A 170 10.79 18.44 8.93
N GLY A 171 10.82 18.82 10.23
CA GLY A 171 9.79 19.66 10.84
C GLY A 171 8.39 19.02 10.89
N VAL A 172 8.32 17.68 10.97
CA VAL A 172 7.06 16.92 10.97
C VAL A 172 6.66 16.55 12.39
N GLY A 173 5.47 16.98 12.79
CA GLY A 173 4.86 16.66 14.08
C GLY A 173 5.45 17.42 15.28
N PRO A 174 4.92 17.20 16.49
CA PRO A 174 5.41 17.79 17.73
C PRO A 174 6.82 17.30 18.11
N ASP A 175 7.51 18.05 18.96
CA ASP A 175 8.90 17.75 19.34
C ASP A 175 9.11 16.38 19.99
N TYR A 176 8.08 15.76 20.58
CA TYR A 176 8.21 14.43 21.17
C TYR A 176 8.27 13.31 20.11
N VAL A 177 7.89 13.60 18.85
CA VAL A 177 8.01 12.67 17.72
C VAL A 177 9.48 12.38 17.47
N GLY A 178 9.83 11.10 17.36
CA GLY A 178 11.22 10.67 17.29
C GLY A 178 11.45 9.25 17.80
N VAL A 179 12.71 8.85 17.80
CA VAL A 179 13.16 7.58 18.35
C VAL A 179 13.89 7.84 19.66
N TRP A 180 13.56 7.07 20.69
CA TRP A 180 14.02 7.28 22.06
C TRP A 180 14.47 5.96 22.69
N ALA A 181 15.54 6.00 23.48
CA ALA A 181 16.08 4.84 24.20
C ALA A 181 16.47 5.20 25.65
N GLY A 182 16.63 4.23 26.54
CA GLY A 182 17.00 4.49 27.95
C GLY A 182 18.36 5.15 28.09
N ASP A 183 19.28 4.86 27.16
CA ASP A 183 20.60 5.48 27.08
C ASP A 183 21.13 5.47 25.63
N ALA A 184 22.23 6.19 25.39
CA ALA A 184 22.79 6.37 24.07
C ALA A 184 23.27 5.04 23.43
N THR A 185 23.76 4.10 24.24
CA THR A 185 24.27 2.81 23.75
C THR A 185 23.15 1.89 23.26
N GLN A 186 21.93 2.07 23.77
CA GLN A 186 20.76 1.32 23.34
C GLN A 186 20.23 1.77 21.98
N CYS A 187 20.53 2.98 21.51
CA CYS A 187 20.04 3.48 20.23
C CYS A 187 20.44 2.58 19.04
N SER A 188 21.67 2.06 19.02
CA SER A 188 22.15 1.21 17.93
C SER A 188 21.50 -0.18 17.93
N ARG A 189 20.83 -0.56 19.02
CA ARG A 189 20.18 -1.86 19.23
C ARG A 189 18.70 -1.83 18.83
N ILE A 190 18.11 -0.64 18.67
CA ILE A 190 16.73 -0.50 18.22
C ILE A 190 16.55 -1.20 16.86
N ASP A 191 15.50 -2.02 16.78
CA ASP A 191 15.15 -2.91 15.66
C ASP A 191 16.18 -4.03 15.36
N GLN A 192 17.30 -4.08 16.07
CA GLN A 192 18.28 -5.16 15.96
C GLN A 192 18.05 -6.21 17.06
N GLU A 193 17.69 -5.76 18.26
CA GLU A 193 17.56 -6.58 19.44
C GLU A 193 16.38 -6.10 20.32
N PRO A 194 15.89 -6.95 21.23
CA PRO A 194 15.06 -6.56 22.37
C PRO A 194 15.66 -5.39 23.17
N VAL A 195 14.97 -4.25 23.20
CA VAL A 195 15.30 -3.08 24.03
C VAL A 195 14.07 -2.71 24.87
N GLU A 196 14.14 -2.91 26.18
CA GLU A 196 13.02 -2.69 27.11
C GLU A 196 12.66 -1.20 27.24
N GLN A 197 13.67 -0.36 27.38
CA GLN A 197 13.52 1.09 27.55
C GLN A 197 13.67 1.76 26.19
N MET A 198 12.67 1.62 25.33
CA MET A 198 12.59 2.36 24.07
C MET A 198 11.19 2.89 23.81
N ALA A 199 11.14 3.94 22.99
CA ALA A 199 9.91 4.44 22.39
C ALA A 199 10.20 4.91 20.96
N VAL A 200 9.53 4.31 19.98
CA VAL A 200 9.45 4.83 18.62
C VAL A 200 8.12 5.56 18.49
N ILE A 201 8.18 6.89 18.40
CA ILE A 201 7.00 7.75 18.39
C ILE A 201 6.87 8.38 17.00
N THR A 202 5.80 8.03 16.30
CA THR A 202 5.34 8.69 15.08
C THR A 202 4.19 9.65 15.42
N PRO A 203 3.70 10.48 14.49
CA PRO A 203 2.51 11.31 14.70
C PRO A 203 1.29 10.54 15.22
N THR A 204 1.13 9.27 14.82
CA THR A 204 -0.09 8.49 15.09
C THR A 204 0.15 7.24 15.93
N THR A 205 1.40 6.89 16.23
CA THR A 205 1.71 5.65 16.98
C THR A 205 2.85 5.82 17.96
N ILE A 206 2.81 5.03 19.04
CA ILE A 206 3.92 4.81 19.97
C ILE A 206 4.19 3.31 20.02
N ARG A 207 5.36 2.88 19.55
CA ARG A 207 5.85 1.51 19.76
C ARG A 207 6.85 1.49 20.90
N ARG A 208 6.64 0.58 21.86
CA ARG A 208 7.56 0.23 22.95
C ARG A 208 7.88 -1.25 22.88
N TYR A 209 8.69 -1.76 23.81
CA TYR A 209 9.24 -3.12 23.79
C TYR A 209 8.21 -4.22 23.44
N GLU A 210 7.08 -4.23 24.13
CA GLU A 210 6.02 -5.26 23.98
C GLU A 210 4.63 -4.66 23.70
N SER A 211 4.58 -3.37 23.34
CA SER A 211 3.30 -2.69 23.09
C SER A 211 3.36 -1.78 21.89
N LEU A 212 2.28 -1.78 21.09
CA LEU A 212 2.05 -0.79 20.04
C LEU A 212 0.76 -0.05 20.36
N CYS A 213 0.86 1.27 20.48
CA CYS A 213 -0.27 2.15 20.76
C CYS A 213 -0.58 3.03 19.56
N ASN A 214 -1.86 3.15 19.21
CA ASN A 214 -2.36 4.24 18.39
C ASN A 214 -2.63 5.43 19.29
N ILE A 215 -2.19 6.62 18.88
CA ILE A 215 -2.34 7.86 19.64
C ILE A 215 -3.04 8.93 18.80
N GLU A 216 -3.72 9.84 19.48
CA GLU A 216 -4.13 11.12 18.90
C GLU A 216 -3.04 12.15 19.16
N GLU A 217 -2.45 12.69 18.10
CA GLU A 217 -1.43 13.74 18.21
C GLU A 217 -1.98 14.96 18.94
N ALA A 218 -1.21 15.52 19.88
CA ALA A 218 -1.57 16.75 20.57
C ALA A 218 -0.33 17.63 20.77
N PRO A 219 -0.47 18.96 20.73
CA PRO A 219 0.65 19.86 20.97
C PRO A 219 1.12 19.76 22.43
N LEU A 220 2.41 20.03 22.64
CA LEU A 220 2.98 20.19 23.97
C LEU A 220 2.48 21.49 24.61
N ALA A 221 2.12 21.43 25.88
CA ALA A 221 1.88 22.58 26.74
C ALA A 221 2.93 22.59 27.86
N ASP A 222 3.73 23.65 27.95
CA ASP A 222 4.83 23.75 28.92
C ASP A 222 5.79 22.55 28.91
N GLY A 223 6.05 21.99 27.71
CA GLY A 223 6.92 20.82 27.53
C GLY A 223 6.27 19.47 27.89
N ILE A 224 4.99 19.45 28.25
CA ILE A 224 4.26 18.25 28.66
C ILE A 224 3.06 18.01 27.74
N VAL A 225 2.74 16.75 27.49
CA VAL A 225 1.49 16.34 26.85
C VAL A 225 0.96 15.06 27.48
N THR A 226 -0.36 14.90 27.52
CA THR A 226 -1.03 13.64 27.86
C THR A 226 -1.83 13.20 26.66
N LEU A 227 -1.47 12.05 26.11
CA LEU A 227 -2.04 11.47 24.91
C LEU A 227 -3.05 10.39 25.31
N ALA A 228 -4.23 10.43 24.71
CA ALA A 228 -5.13 9.28 24.71
C ALA A 228 -4.54 8.22 23.76
N ALA A 229 -4.47 6.98 24.22
CA ALA A 229 -3.84 5.90 23.48
C ALA A 229 -4.66 4.61 23.56
N SER A 230 -4.82 3.93 22.43
CA SER A 230 -5.33 2.56 22.39
C SER A 230 -4.18 1.62 22.06
N CYS A 231 -3.81 0.78 23.02
CA CYS A 231 -2.60 -0.02 23.02
C CYS A 231 -2.90 -1.50 22.87
N ILE A 232 -2.14 -2.19 22.03
CA ILE A 232 -2.11 -3.65 21.97
C ILE A 232 -0.86 -4.13 22.68
N ALA A 233 -1.03 -4.93 23.74
CA ALA A 233 0.03 -5.59 24.47
C ALA A 233 -0.38 -7.05 24.73
N GLU A 234 0.52 -8.00 24.50
CA GLU A 234 0.25 -9.44 24.70
C GLU A 234 -1.01 -9.98 23.96
N GLY A 235 -1.47 -9.28 22.92
CA GLY A 235 -2.67 -9.63 22.16
C GLY A 235 -3.98 -9.04 22.69
N GLU A 236 -3.93 -8.30 23.79
CA GLU A 236 -5.09 -7.59 24.35
C GLU A 236 -5.03 -6.10 24.03
N THR A 237 -6.20 -5.51 23.76
CA THR A 237 -6.34 -4.07 23.53
C THR A 237 -6.77 -3.38 24.83
N GLU A 238 -6.06 -2.33 25.21
CA GLU A 238 -6.35 -1.51 26.38
C GLU A 238 -6.24 -0.02 26.03
N ASP A 239 -7.23 0.77 26.44
CA ASP A 239 -7.17 2.22 26.37
C ASP A 239 -6.50 2.79 27.62
N ARG A 240 -5.51 3.66 27.43
CA ARG A 240 -4.75 4.29 28.51
C ARG A 240 -4.33 5.70 28.17
N GLN A 241 -3.90 6.45 29.19
CA GLN A 241 -3.29 7.76 29.00
C GLN A 241 -1.77 7.66 29.10
N ILE A 242 -1.07 8.19 28.10
CA ILE A 242 0.39 8.25 28.08
C ILE A 242 0.81 9.70 28.30
N ARG A 243 1.55 9.95 29.38
CA ARG A 243 2.14 11.25 29.64
C ARG A 243 3.55 11.29 29.08
N LEU A 244 3.84 12.33 28.31
CA LEU A 244 5.16 12.65 27.78
C LEU A 244 5.60 14.01 28.34
N SER A 245 6.87 14.11 28.73
CA SER A 245 7.47 15.34 29.23
C SER A 245 8.86 15.51 28.63
N LEU A 246 9.04 16.56 27.83
CA LEU A 246 10.35 16.92 27.29
C LEU A 246 11.07 17.81 28.32
N THR A 247 12.02 17.21 29.03
CA THR A 247 12.86 17.92 30.01
C THR A 247 14.04 18.63 29.33
N ALA A 248 14.42 18.17 28.14
CA ALA A 248 15.33 18.84 27.22
C ALA A 248 15.02 18.40 25.78
N ALA A 249 15.65 19.04 24.79
CA ALA A 249 15.45 18.69 23.37
C ALA A 249 15.79 17.22 23.04
N ASP A 250 16.69 16.62 23.81
CA ASP A 250 17.19 15.25 23.68
C ASP A 250 16.86 14.37 24.90
N ARG A 251 15.95 14.80 25.77
CA ARG A 251 15.50 14.06 26.96
C ARG A 251 13.97 14.04 27.07
N LEU A 252 13.43 12.83 27.08
CA LEU A 252 12.00 12.56 27.18
C LEU A 252 11.72 11.70 28.41
N GLU A 253 10.82 12.14 29.27
CA GLU A 253 10.21 11.30 30.28
C GLU A 253 8.87 10.78 29.77
N ILE A 254 8.65 9.47 29.92
CA ILE A 254 7.40 8.80 29.57
C ILE A 254 6.80 8.16 30.81
N GLY A 255 5.49 8.28 30.97
CA GLY A 255 4.75 7.69 32.09
C GLY A 255 3.25 7.74 31.89
N SER A 256 2.51 7.74 33.00
CA SER A 256 1.06 7.96 33.05
C SER A 256 0.74 9.20 33.91
N PRO A 257 -0.49 9.71 33.92
CA PRO A 257 -0.88 10.80 34.83
C PRO A 257 -0.60 10.49 36.31
N GLU A 258 -0.75 9.22 36.72
CA GLU A 258 -0.63 8.70 38.08
C GLU A 258 0.83 8.37 38.43
N THR A 259 1.60 7.90 37.46
CA THR A 259 3.05 7.66 37.56
C THR A 259 3.77 8.47 36.49
N PRO A 260 4.03 9.77 36.72
CA PRO A 260 4.52 10.70 35.71
C PRO A 260 5.82 10.30 35.01
N VAL A 261 6.70 9.59 35.74
CA VAL A 261 8.00 9.17 35.24
C VAL A 261 8.13 7.67 35.44
N GLN A 262 7.93 6.91 34.37
CA GLN A 262 8.20 5.47 34.32
C GLN A 262 9.57 5.19 33.70
N ALA A 263 9.96 5.98 32.71
CA ALA A 263 11.29 5.93 32.10
C ALA A 263 11.75 7.33 31.68
N THR A 264 13.05 7.56 31.76
CA THR A 264 13.73 8.71 31.17
C THR A 264 14.53 8.22 29.98
N LEU A 265 14.32 8.82 28.83
CA LEU A 265 14.85 8.39 27.55
C LEU A 265 15.70 9.49 26.90
N VAL A 266 16.72 9.07 26.17
CA VAL A 266 17.56 9.91 25.31
C VAL A 266 17.09 9.82 23.87
N ARG A 267 17.19 10.92 23.13
CA ARG A 267 16.83 10.93 21.71
C ARG A 267 17.89 10.23 20.88
N CYS A 268 17.48 9.27 20.07
CA CYS A 268 18.31 8.62 19.09
C CYS A 268 18.24 9.36 17.74
N HIS A 269 19.34 9.33 16.98
CA HIS A 269 19.43 9.98 15.68
C HIS A 269 20.08 9.06 14.63
N LEU A 270 19.78 9.33 13.36
CA LEU A 270 20.50 8.69 12.26
C LEU A 270 21.97 9.15 12.27
N GLY A 271 22.88 8.28 11.84
CA GLY A 271 24.24 8.70 11.52
C GLY A 271 24.22 9.67 10.34
N GLY A 272 24.83 10.84 10.52
CA GLY A 272 25.15 11.76 9.41
C GLY A 272 26.32 11.27 8.58
#